data_AF-A0A538HNW7-F1
#
_entry.id   AF-A0A538HNW7-F1
#
_cell.length_a   1.000
_cell.length_b   1.000
_cell.length_c   1.000
_cell.angle_alpha   90.00
_cell.angle_beta   90.00
_cell.angle_gamma   90.00
#
_symmetry.space_group_name_H-M   'P 1'
#
loop_
_entity.id
_entity.type
_entity.pdbx_description
1 polymer ?
#
loop_
_entity_poly.entity_id
_entity_poly.type
_entity_poly.pdbx_seq_one_letter_code
_entity_poly.pdbx_strand_id
1 'polypeptide(L)'
;MALAALAAIVVGLAVALLTRSRGGGAALPAGERRRRLENAVATWAAQGWALESETADSAVLRRGGEIMVVNVDDAGGVTSRPLAR
;
A
#
# COMPACT_ATOMS: atom_id res chain seq x y z
N MET A 1 1.61 19.64 6.55
CA MET A 1 1.01 18.85 7.65
C MET A 1 -0.41 18.35 7.32
N ALA A 2 -1.32 19.21 6.84
CA ALA A 2 -2.71 18.82 6.58
C ALA A 2 -2.91 17.79 5.44
N LEU A 3 -2.11 17.85 4.36
CA LEU A 3 -2.27 16.91 3.22
C LEU A 3 -1.88 15.46 3.56
N ALA A 4 -0.85 15.26 4.38
CA ALA A 4 -0.40 13.94 4.77
C ALA A 4 -1.44 13.22 5.67
N ALA A 5 -2.11 13.99 6.54
CA ALA A 5 -3.19 13.47 7.37
C ALA A 5 -4.42 13.07 6.55
N LEU A 6 -4.78 13.86 5.53
CA LEU A 6 -5.93 13.56 4.68
C LEU A 6 -5.75 12.26 3.89
N ALA A 7 -4.55 12.03 3.37
CA ALA A 7 -4.22 10.82 2.64
C ALA A 7 -4.31 9.56 3.53
N ALA A 8 -3.84 9.63 4.77
CA ALA A 8 -3.94 8.53 5.73
C ALA A 8 -5.40 8.20 6.10
N ILE A 9 -6.26 9.22 6.21
CA ILE A 9 -7.68 9.04 6.52
C ILE A 9 -8.40 8.32 5.37
N VAL A 10 -8.16 8.71 4.13
CA VAL A 10 -8.81 8.11 2.95
C VAL A 10 -8.38 6.65 2.76
N VAL A 11 -7.08 6.38 2.90
CA VAL A 11 -6.55 5.00 2.82
C VAL A 11 -7.09 4.15 3.97
N GLY A 12 -7.08 4.67 5.20
CA GLY A 12 -7.64 3.97 6.36
C GLY A 12 -9.13 3.66 6.20
N LEU A 13 -9.91 4.59 5.62
CA LEU A 13 -11.32 4.39 5.36
C LEU A 13 -11.58 3.36 4.26
N ALA A 14 -10.78 3.37 3.19
CA ALA A 14 -10.86 2.38 2.11
C ALA A 14 -10.55 0.98 2.63
N VAL A 15 -9.49 0.82 3.43
CA VAL A 15 -9.12 -0.45 4.07
C VAL A 15 -10.24 -0.91 5.01
N ALA A 16 -10.76 -0.03 5.87
CA ALA A 16 -11.81 -0.34 6.83
C ALA A 16 -13.10 -0.83 6.15
N LEU A 17 -13.51 -0.20 5.04
CA LEU A 17 -14.68 -0.61 4.25
C LEU A 17 -14.47 -1.97 3.59
N LEU A 18 -13.26 -2.25 3.09
CA LEU A 18 -12.90 -3.51 2.45
C LEU A 18 -12.79 -4.67 3.45
N THR A 19 -12.33 -4.41 4.68
CA THR A 19 -12.30 -5.40 5.77
C THR A 19 -13.67 -5.65 6.37
N ARG A 20 -14.56 -4.65 6.40
CA ARG A 20 -15.92 -4.81 6.95
C ARG A 20 -16.83 -5.65 6.05
N SER A 21 -16.57 -5.67 4.75
CA SER A 21 -17.43 -6.34 3.76
C SER A 21 -17.04 -7.80 3.46
N ARG A 22 -15.90 -8.31 3.94
CA ARG A 22 -15.51 -9.73 3.86
C ARG A 22 -15.37 -10.34 5.25
N GLY A 23 -16.48 -10.83 5.81
CA GLY A 23 -16.42 -11.68 6.99
C GLY A 23 -15.62 -12.95 6.72
N GLY A 24 -14.73 -13.30 7.66
CA GLY A 24 -14.07 -14.61 7.75
C GLY A 24 -12.56 -14.54 7.57
N GLY A 25 -11.80 -14.80 8.65
CA GLY A 25 -10.34 -14.75 8.73
C GLY A 25 -9.62 -15.85 7.94
N ALA A 26 -9.79 -15.86 6.62
CA ALA A 26 -9.00 -16.65 5.69
C ALA A 26 -7.94 -15.74 5.04
N ALA A 27 -6.70 -16.22 4.98
CA ALA A 27 -5.60 -15.52 4.32
C ALA A 27 -6.02 -15.05 2.92
N LEU A 28 -5.71 -13.80 2.62
CA LEU A 28 -6.14 -13.17 1.38
C LEU A 28 -5.48 -13.89 0.19
N PRO A 29 -6.23 -14.26 -0.86
CA PRO A 29 -5.65 -14.91 -2.04
C PRO A 29 -4.52 -14.07 -2.63
N ALA A 30 -3.44 -14.72 -3.08
CA ALA A 30 -2.26 -14.03 -3.61
C ALA A 30 -2.59 -13.04 -4.74
N GLY A 31 -3.56 -13.37 -5.61
CA GLY A 31 -4.03 -12.46 -6.66
C GLY A 31 -4.73 -11.21 -6.13
N GLU A 32 -5.43 -11.32 -5.00
CA GLU A 32 -6.07 -10.17 -4.35
C GLU A 32 -5.03 -9.29 -3.63
N ARG A 33 -4.02 -9.92 -3.01
CA ARG A 33 -2.89 -9.20 -2.41
C ARG A 33 -2.11 -8.41 -3.47
N ARG A 34 -1.85 -9.04 -4.62
CA ARG A 34 -1.22 -8.37 -5.76
C ARG A 34 -2.03 -7.18 -6.26
N ARG A 35 -3.34 -7.35 -6.48
CA ARG A 35 -4.22 -6.22 -6.89
C ARG A 35 -4.19 -5.06 -5.89
N ARG A 36 -4.12 -5.37 -4.59
CA ARG A 36 -3.99 -4.33 -3.55
C ARG A 36 -2.64 -3.66 -3.59
N LEU A 37 -1.56 -4.41 -3.79
CA LEU A 37 -0.22 -3.88 -3.97
C LEU A 37 -0.16 -2.95 -5.18
N GLU A 38 -0.63 -3.39 -6.34
CA GLU A 38 -0.68 -2.61 -7.57
C GLU A 38 -1.48 -1.31 -7.40
N ASN A 39 -2.64 -1.37 -6.75
CA ASN A 39 -3.43 -0.17 -6.45
C ASN A 39 -2.69 0.79 -5.49
N ALA A 40 -2.01 0.25 -4.48
CA ALA A 40 -1.21 1.06 -3.57
C ALA A 40 -0.02 1.72 -4.30
N VAL A 41 0.70 0.96 -5.12
CA VAL A 41 1.78 1.44 -5.98
C VAL A 41 1.29 2.53 -6.92
N ALA A 42 0.17 2.33 -7.62
CA ALA A 42 -0.42 3.32 -8.51
C ALA A 42 -0.81 4.61 -7.77
N THR A 43 -1.30 4.49 -6.53
CA THR A 43 -1.61 5.64 -5.67
C THR A 43 -0.36 6.45 -5.34
N TRP A 44 0.73 5.79 -4.95
CA TRP A 44 2.01 6.47 -4.69
C TRP A 44 2.63 7.02 -5.97
N ALA A 45 2.51 6.31 -7.09
CA ALA A 45 3.00 6.76 -8.39
C ALA A 45 2.32 8.06 -8.84
N ALA A 46 1.00 8.18 -8.63
CA ALA A 46 0.27 9.42 -8.85
C ALA A 46 0.77 10.60 -7.98
N GLN A 47 1.44 10.32 -6.85
CA GLN A 47 2.06 11.32 -5.98
C GLN A 47 3.54 11.62 -6.34
N GLY A 48 4.02 11.10 -7.48
CA GLY A 48 5.36 11.33 -7.98
C GLY A 48 6.41 10.36 -7.46
N TRP A 49 6.01 9.24 -6.86
CA TRP A 49 6.94 8.16 -6.53
C TRP A 49 7.18 7.26 -7.73
N ALA A 50 8.44 7.02 -8.09
CA ALA A 50 8.79 6.10 -9.16
C ALA A 50 8.89 4.67 -8.62
N LEU A 51 8.28 3.71 -9.29
CA LEU A 51 8.47 2.29 -8.97
C LEU A 51 9.89 1.88 -9.32
N GLU A 52 10.63 1.39 -8.33
CA GLU A 52 12.00 0.90 -8.50
C GLU A 52 12.03 -0.62 -8.64
N SER A 53 11.27 -1.33 -7.80
CA SER A 53 11.19 -2.79 -7.82
C SER A 53 9.84 -3.26 -7.28
N GLU A 54 9.31 -4.35 -7.80
CA GLU A 54 8.04 -4.94 -7.37
C GLU A 54 8.16 -6.46 -7.26
N THR A 55 7.55 -7.02 -6.22
CA THR A 55 7.46 -8.45 -5.94
C THR A 55 5.99 -8.85 -5.74
N ALA A 56 5.72 -10.12 -5.41
CA ALA A 56 4.36 -10.63 -5.17
C ALA A 56 3.55 -9.85 -4.15
N ASP A 57 4.22 -9.38 -3.11
CA ASP A 57 3.57 -8.87 -1.90
C ASP A 57 4.14 -7.51 -1.49
N SER A 58 5.26 -7.08 -2.08
CA SER A 58 5.94 -5.84 -1.73
C SER A 58 6.41 -5.06 -2.96
N ALA A 59 6.47 -3.74 -2.83
CA ALA A 59 7.00 -2.82 -3.84
C ALA A 59 7.93 -1.79 -3.20
N VAL A 60 8.99 -1.45 -3.91
CA VAL A 60 9.95 -0.40 -3.57
C VAL A 60 9.69 0.78 -4.50
N LEU A 61 9.44 1.93 -3.89
CA LEU A 61 9.18 3.20 -4.56
C LEU A 61 10.29 4.18 -4.19
N ARG A 62 10.71 4.99 -5.15
CA ARG A 62 11.73 6.02 -4.95
C ARG A 62 11.25 7.37 -5.43
N ARG A 63 11.51 8.41 -4.65
CA ARG A 63 11.24 9.80 -5.04
C ARG A 63 12.44 10.65 -4.66
N GLY A 64 13.21 11.09 -5.64
CA GLY A 64 14.47 11.81 -5.39
C GLY A 64 15.45 10.95 -4.58
N GLY A 65 15.82 11.42 -3.39
CA GLY A 65 16.69 10.70 -2.44
C GLY A 65 15.95 9.84 -1.41
N GLU A 66 14.61 9.80 -1.46
CA GLU A 66 13.78 9.06 -0.50
C GLU A 66 13.37 7.71 -1.08
N ILE A 67 13.42 6.66 -0.25
CA ILE A 67 12.95 5.30 -0.60
C ILE A 67 11.77 4.95 0.30
N MET A 68 10.72 4.36 -0.27
CA MET A 68 9.54 3.89 0.42
C MET A 68 9.25 2.45 0.03
N VAL A 69 9.09 1.58 1.02
CA VAL A 69 8.63 0.21 0.80
C VAL A 69 7.16 0.10 1.15
N VAL A 70 6.39 -0.44 0.22
CA VAL A 70 4.99 -0.81 0.37
C VAL A 70 4.92 -2.32 0.47
N ASN A 71 4.25 -2.84 1.48
CA ASN A 71 4.08 -4.28 1.67
C ASN A 71 2.63 -4.62 1.99
N VAL A 72 2.15 -5.74 1.47
CA VAL A 72 0.81 -6.28 1.73
C VAL A 72 0.92 -7.55 2.55
N ASP A 73 0.38 -7.55 3.77
CA ASP A 73 0.35 -8.74 4.63
C ASP A 73 -0.70 -9.78 4.19
N ASP A 74 -0.66 -10.97 4.78
CA ASP A 74 -1.59 -12.07 4.48
C ASP A 74 -3.05 -11.77 4.83
N ALA A 75 -3.32 -10.84 5.75
CA ALA A 75 -4.68 -10.34 6.00
C ALA A 75 -5.09 -9.27 4.97
N GLY A 76 -4.18 -8.88 4.08
CA GLY A 76 -4.38 -7.88 3.06
C GLY A 76 -4.22 -6.45 3.55
N GLY A 77 -3.59 -6.24 4.70
CA GLY A 77 -3.22 -4.91 5.17
C GLY A 77 -2.07 -4.37 4.35
N VAL A 78 -2.18 -3.10 3.94
CA VAL A 78 -1.13 -2.41 3.19
C VAL A 78 -0.35 -1.53 4.15
N THR A 79 0.97 -1.72 4.20
CA THR A 79 1.89 -0.92 5.01
C THR A 79 2.84 -0.18 4.10
N SER A 80 3.07 1.11 4.37
CA SER A 80 4.10 1.89 3.69
C SER A 80 5.10 2.42 4.72
N ARG A 81 6.38 2.11 4.51
CA ARG A 81 7.46 2.51 5.41
C ARG A 81 8.57 3.19 4.62
N PRO A 82 8.90 4.46 4.92
CA PRO A 82 10.08 5.09 4.34
C PRO A 82 11.34 4.40 4.88
N LEU A 83 12.27 4.04 3.99
CA LEU A 83 13.62 3.70 4.38
C LEU A 83 14.42 4.99 4.49
N ALA A 84 14.58 5.45 5.72
CA ALA A 84 15.64 6.39 6.03
C ALA A 84 16.98 5.65 5.87
N ARG A 85 17.89 6.24 5.11
CA ARG A 85 19.25 5.73 4.92
C ARG A 85 20.08 5.90 6.17
#